data_AF-A0A1F9BQ35-F1
#
_entry.id   AF-A0A1F9BQ35-F1
#
_cell.length_a   1.000
_cell.length_b   1.000
_cell.length_c   1.000
_cell.angle_alpha   90.00
_cell.angle_beta   90.00
_cell.angle_gamma   90.00
#
_symmetry.space_group_name_H-M   'P 1'
#
loop_
_entity.id
_entity.type
_entity.pdbx_description
1 polymer ?
#
loop_
_entity_poly.entity_id
_entity_poly.type
_entity_poly.pdbx_seq_one_letter_code
_entity_poly.pdbx_strand_id
1 'polypeptide(L)'
;MTPIKTVSSVLLTFLLVLSGWEVCRAAALTGETVVNAVKAVKGKSPALEEKKALSTVTQNLTTAIFQKLGINPSTAPRDDVEELRGISLLTLKVLDAMTGDDQATLRKMSLDDLVAIALAVMTKVKELKVTDNNLKDEKYLQETFFPAVIDYLAQPR
;
A
#
# COMPACT_ATOMS: atom_id res chain seq x y z
N MET A 1 -5.85 17.87 15.85
CA MET A 1 -5.63 17.00 14.67
C MET A 1 -6.86 17.10 13.79
N THR A 2 -6.77 17.79 12.67
CA THR A 2 -7.87 17.94 11.69
C THR A 2 -7.95 16.68 10.81
N PRO A 3 -9.13 16.06 10.66
CA PRO A 3 -9.28 14.87 9.83
C PRO A 3 -9.10 15.24 8.35
N ILE A 4 -8.28 14.45 7.64
CA ILE A 4 -7.98 14.61 6.21
C ILE A 4 -9.16 13.99 5.44
N LYS A 5 -10.25 14.76 5.29
CA LYS A 5 -11.55 14.29 4.76
C LYS A 5 -11.63 14.21 3.22
N THR A 6 -10.66 13.64 2.49
CA THR A 6 -10.67 13.78 1.02
C THR A 6 -10.44 12.52 0.18
N VAL A 7 -10.17 11.34 0.75
CA VAL A 7 -9.87 10.12 -0.04
C VAL A 7 -10.99 9.05 0.01
N SER A 8 -12.18 9.43 0.48
CA SER A 8 -13.14 8.48 1.06
C SER A 8 -14.05 7.72 0.09
N SER A 9 -14.07 8.01 -1.22
CA SER A 9 -15.11 7.42 -2.10
C SER A 9 -14.59 6.43 -3.15
N VAL A 10 -13.39 6.64 -3.69
CA VAL A 10 -12.91 5.83 -4.82
C VAL A 10 -12.10 4.61 -4.41
N LEU A 11 -11.39 4.67 -3.29
CA LEU A 11 -10.67 3.50 -2.79
C LEU A 11 -11.63 2.33 -2.53
N LEU A 12 -12.88 2.66 -2.21
CA LEU A 12 -14.02 1.76 -2.07
C LEU A 12 -14.37 1.00 -3.36
N THR A 13 -14.16 1.57 -4.55
CA THR A 13 -14.46 0.91 -5.84
C THR A 13 -13.37 -0.07 -6.26
N PHE A 14 -12.09 0.20 -5.93
CA PHE A 14 -11.02 -0.79 -6.09
C PHE A 14 -11.11 -1.90 -5.03
N LEU A 15 -11.61 -1.57 -3.83
CA LEU A 15 -11.93 -2.52 -2.74
C LEU A 15 -13.09 -3.48 -3.09
N LEU A 16 -14.03 -3.08 -3.96
CA LEU A 16 -15.21 -3.88 -4.31
C LEU A 16 -14.92 -5.11 -5.18
N VAL A 17 -13.74 -5.21 -5.81
CA VAL A 17 -13.32 -6.42 -6.55
C VAL A 17 -12.82 -7.53 -5.62
N LEU A 18 -12.68 -7.26 -4.31
CA LEU A 18 -12.12 -8.18 -3.31
C LEU A 18 -13.07 -8.39 -2.13
N SER A 19 -14.39 -8.34 -2.36
CA SER A 19 -15.46 -8.43 -1.36
C SER A 19 -15.67 -9.83 -0.77
N GLY A 20 -14.59 -10.48 -0.33
CA GLY A 20 -14.61 -11.80 0.29
C GLY A 20 -13.39 -12.07 1.17
N TRP A 21 -12.83 -11.05 1.83
CA TRP A 21 -11.66 -11.25 2.69
C TRP A 21 -12.04 -11.53 4.14
N GLU A 22 -11.99 -12.81 4.51
CA GLU A 22 -11.93 -13.23 5.90
C GLU A 22 -10.68 -12.65 6.57
N VAL A 23 -10.85 -12.22 7.83
CA VAL A 23 -9.77 -11.75 8.70
C VAL A 23 -8.94 -12.97 9.10
N CYS A 24 -8.02 -13.39 8.24
CA CYS A 24 -7.01 -14.37 8.62
C CYS A 24 -6.04 -13.74 9.61
N ARG A 25 -5.63 -14.52 10.62
CA ARG A 25 -4.47 -14.22 11.47
C ARG A 25 -3.28 -13.92 10.56
N ALA A 26 -2.66 -12.75 10.72
CA ALA A 26 -1.58 -12.28 9.87
C ALA A 26 -0.49 -13.36 9.72
N ALA A 27 -0.42 -13.98 8.53
CA ALA A 27 0.60 -14.97 8.23
C ALA A 27 1.97 -14.29 8.15
N ALA A 28 3.03 -15.05 8.46
CA ALA A 28 4.40 -14.55 8.41
C ALA A 28 4.72 -13.99 7.02
N LEU A 29 5.24 -12.77 6.99
CA LEU A 29 5.57 -12.08 5.76
C LEU A 29 6.91 -12.62 5.23
N THR A 30 6.86 -13.39 4.15
CA THR A 30 8.07 -13.90 3.48
C THR A 30 8.37 -13.06 2.23
N GLY A 31 9.62 -13.10 1.77
CA GLY A 31 10.00 -12.44 0.51
C GLY A 31 9.15 -12.88 -0.68
N GLU A 32 8.76 -14.15 -0.73
CA GLU A 32 7.88 -14.68 -1.79
C GLU A 32 6.44 -14.14 -1.66
N THR A 33 5.97 -13.90 -0.43
CA THR A 33 4.70 -13.22 -0.18
C THR A 33 4.71 -11.80 -0.75
N VAL A 34 5.83 -11.06 -0.59
CA VAL A 34 5.97 -9.72 -1.16
C VAL A 34 5.97 -9.75 -2.68
N VAL A 35 6.73 -10.66 -3.30
CA VAL A 35 6.75 -10.84 -4.76
C VAL A 35 5.35 -11.11 -5.30
N ASN A 36 4.61 -12.04 -4.69
CA ASN A 36 3.28 -12.40 -5.15
C ASN A 36 2.26 -11.29 -4.92
N ALA A 37 2.40 -10.48 -3.86
CA ALA A 37 1.58 -9.29 -3.64
C ALA A 37 1.86 -8.21 -4.70
N VAL A 38 3.12 -8.00 -5.09
CA VAL A 38 3.49 -7.07 -6.17
C VAL A 38 2.93 -7.52 -7.51
N LYS A 39 3.05 -8.81 -7.85
CA LYS A 39 2.40 -9.38 -9.04
C LYS A 39 0.89 -9.16 -9.03
N ALA A 40 0.27 -9.30 -7.85
CA ALA A 40 -1.17 -9.11 -7.70
C ALA A 40 -1.66 -7.70 -8.06
N VAL A 41 -0.86 -6.66 -7.76
CA VAL A 41 -1.23 -5.27 -8.07
C VAL A 41 -0.91 -4.85 -9.51
N LYS A 42 0.00 -5.57 -10.17
CA LYS A 42 0.35 -5.40 -11.60
C LYS A 42 -0.62 -6.13 -12.52
N GLY A 43 -1.06 -7.32 -12.12
CA GLY A 43 -1.91 -8.20 -12.93
C GLY A 43 -3.36 -7.72 -13.01
N LYS A 44 -3.96 -7.78 -14.22
CA LYS A 44 -5.40 -7.54 -14.41
C LYS A 44 -6.29 -8.63 -13.80
N SER A 45 -5.75 -9.85 -13.69
CA SER A 45 -6.43 -11.03 -13.17
C SER A 45 -5.48 -11.87 -12.31
N PRO A 46 -5.21 -11.47 -11.05
CA PRO A 46 -4.24 -12.14 -10.22
C PRO A 46 -4.70 -13.54 -9.81
N ALA A 47 -3.75 -14.46 -9.70
CA ALA A 47 -3.99 -15.82 -9.24
C ALA A 47 -4.48 -15.85 -7.78
N LEU A 48 -5.09 -16.95 -7.34
CA LEU A 48 -5.59 -17.07 -5.97
C LEU A 48 -4.48 -16.86 -4.92
N GLU A 49 -3.29 -17.40 -5.16
CA GLU A 49 -2.14 -17.25 -4.27
C GLU A 49 -1.59 -15.81 -4.26
N GLU A 50 -1.62 -15.10 -5.39
CA GLU A 50 -1.27 -13.68 -5.48
C GLU A 50 -2.26 -12.81 -4.71
N LYS A 51 -3.56 -13.12 -4.81
CA LYS A 51 -4.59 -12.47 -3.98
C LYS A 51 -4.31 -12.71 -2.50
N LYS A 52 -4.13 -13.96 -2.06
CA LYS A 52 -3.83 -14.26 -0.65
C LYS A 52 -2.58 -13.53 -0.15
N ALA A 53 -1.54 -13.48 -0.97
CA ALA A 53 -0.32 -12.73 -0.68
C ALA A 53 -0.59 -11.23 -0.54
N LEU A 54 -1.35 -10.64 -1.47
CA LEU A 54 -1.79 -9.24 -1.40
C LEU A 54 -2.55 -8.93 -0.11
N SER A 55 -3.48 -9.81 0.29
CA SER A 55 -4.19 -9.68 1.58
C SER A 55 -3.23 -9.66 2.75
N THR A 56 -2.32 -10.64 2.76
CA THR A 56 -1.40 -10.86 3.87
C THR A 56 -0.48 -9.66 4.02
N VAL A 57 0.06 -9.14 2.92
CA VAL A 57 0.95 -7.97 2.95
C VAL A 57 0.18 -6.72 3.35
N THR A 58 -0.98 -6.45 2.75
CA THR A 58 -1.77 -5.25 3.09
C THR A 58 -2.27 -5.26 4.53
N GLN A 59 -2.68 -6.41 5.07
CA GLN A 59 -3.10 -6.54 6.47
C GLN A 59 -1.93 -6.36 7.44
N ASN A 60 -0.78 -7.01 7.18
CA ASN A 60 0.43 -6.84 7.98
C ASN A 60 0.89 -5.38 7.98
N LEU A 61 0.94 -4.76 6.81
CA LEU A 61 1.37 -3.38 6.64
C LEU A 61 0.42 -2.40 7.33
N THR A 62 -0.89 -2.55 7.14
CA THR A 62 -1.91 -1.72 7.83
C THR A 62 -1.77 -1.84 9.35
N THR A 63 -1.60 -3.06 9.87
CA THR A 63 -1.42 -3.30 11.31
C THR A 63 -0.13 -2.66 11.83
N ALA A 64 0.98 -2.81 11.11
CA ALA A 64 2.26 -2.22 11.49
C ALA A 64 2.22 -0.69 11.47
N ILE A 65 1.55 -0.08 10.49
CA ILE A 65 1.35 1.38 10.44
C ILE A 65 0.52 1.84 11.64
N PHE A 66 -0.59 1.17 11.95
CA PHE A 66 -1.40 1.51 13.12
C PHE A 66 -0.58 1.46 14.42
N GLN A 67 0.19 0.40 14.62
CA GLN A 67 1.09 0.28 15.77
C GLN A 67 2.10 1.44 15.83
N LYS A 68 2.70 1.79 14.69
CA LYS A 68 3.68 2.89 14.60
C LYS A 68 3.07 4.27 14.83
N LEU A 69 1.79 4.44 14.50
CA LEU A 69 1.03 5.65 14.77
C LEU A 69 0.41 5.67 16.19
N GLY A 70 0.56 4.60 16.97
CA GLY A 70 -0.04 4.48 18.30
C GLY A 70 -1.56 4.36 18.29
N ILE A 71 -2.14 3.92 17.17
CA ILE A 71 -3.59 3.78 16.97
C ILE A 71 -3.96 2.32 17.17
N ASN A 72 -5.00 2.07 17.96
CA ASN A 72 -5.54 0.72 18.11
C ASN A 72 -6.46 0.39 16.92
N PRO A 73 -6.16 -0.65 16.10
CA PRO A 73 -6.96 -1.00 14.94
C PRO A 73 -8.42 -1.32 15.27
N SER A 74 -8.69 -1.87 16.45
CA SER A 74 -10.04 -2.27 16.88
C SER A 74 -10.94 -1.10 17.22
N THR A 75 -10.37 0.09 17.41
CA THR A 75 -11.10 1.32 17.73
C THR A 75 -10.92 2.39 16.66
N ALA A 76 -10.16 2.09 15.61
CA ALA A 76 -9.94 3.03 14.51
C ALA A 76 -11.25 3.23 13.74
N PRO A 77 -11.60 4.47 13.36
CA PRO A 77 -12.66 4.74 12.41
C PRO A 77 -12.48 3.91 11.14
N ARG A 78 -13.59 3.43 10.58
CA ARG A 78 -13.57 2.63 9.34
C ARG A 78 -12.85 3.37 8.20
N ASP A 79 -13.06 4.68 8.11
CA ASP A 79 -12.45 5.54 7.09
C ASP A 79 -10.91 5.52 7.19
N ASP A 80 -10.35 5.56 8.41
CA ASP A 80 -8.89 5.51 8.63
C ASP A 80 -8.33 4.14 8.22
N VAL A 81 -9.07 3.06 8.48
CA VAL A 81 -8.69 1.69 8.06
C VAL A 81 -8.69 1.58 6.53
N GLU A 82 -9.70 2.13 5.87
CA GLU A 82 -9.80 2.13 4.41
C GLU A 82 -8.71 3.00 3.76
N GLU A 83 -8.39 4.16 4.34
CA GLU A 83 -7.29 5.01 3.90
C GLU A 83 -5.94 4.26 3.99
N LEU A 84 -5.64 3.64 5.14
CA LEU A 84 -4.39 2.90 5.32
C LEU A 84 -4.28 1.66 4.42
N ARG A 85 -5.41 1.02 4.09
CA ARG A 85 -5.43 -0.03 3.06
C ARG A 85 -5.06 0.53 1.70
N GLY A 86 -5.56 1.70 1.35
CA GLY A 86 -5.18 2.43 0.14
C GLY A 86 -3.71 2.76 0.05
N ILE A 87 -3.16 3.28 1.14
CA ILE A 87 -1.73 3.52 1.29
C ILE A 87 -0.95 2.22 1.12
N SER A 88 -1.41 1.11 1.71
CA SER A 88 -0.75 -0.19 1.59
C SER A 88 -0.72 -0.69 0.15
N LEU A 89 -1.79 -0.50 -0.61
CA LEU A 89 -1.83 -0.84 -2.04
C LEU A 89 -0.91 0.06 -2.88
N LEU A 90 -0.92 1.37 -2.61
CA LEU A 90 -0.01 2.31 -3.27
C LEU A 90 1.46 2.01 -2.97
N THR A 91 1.75 1.57 -1.74
CA THR A 91 3.09 1.12 -1.32
C THR A 91 3.58 -0.01 -2.20
N LEU A 92 2.73 -1.00 -2.50
CA LEU A 92 3.08 -2.11 -3.39
C LEU A 92 3.29 -1.66 -4.85
N LYS A 93 2.56 -0.64 -5.32
CA LYS A 93 2.77 -0.07 -6.66
C LYS A 93 4.05 0.76 -6.75
N VAL A 94 4.37 1.53 -5.71
CA VAL A 94 5.66 2.23 -5.61
C VAL A 94 6.80 1.22 -5.57
N LEU A 95 6.62 0.13 -4.83
CA LEU A 95 7.59 -0.94 -4.75
C LEU A 95 7.84 -1.58 -6.14
N ASP A 96 6.78 -1.90 -6.89
CA ASP A 96 6.88 -2.34 -8.29
C ASP A 96 7.63 -1.33 -9.16
N ALA A 97 7.34 -0.03 -9.01
CA ALA A 97 8.03 1.02 -9.76
C ALA A 97 9.52 1.14 -9.41
N MET A 98 9.89 0.92 -8.14
CA MET A 98 11.28 0.96 -7.66
C MET A 98 12.10 -0.23 -8.13
N THR A 99 11.53 -1.43 -8.03
CA THR A 99 12.26 -2.67 -8.35
C THR A 99 12.10 -3.09 -9.80
N GLY A 100 11.10 -2.56 -10.50
CA GLY A 100 10.63 -3.14 -11.76
C GLY A 100 10.35 -4.62 -11.57
N ASP A 101 10.88 -5.44 -12.47
CA ASP A 101 10.76 -6.90 -12.42
C ASP A 101 11.86 -7.61 -11.58
N ASP A 102 12.66 -6.88 -10.79
CA ASP A 102 13.69 -7.47 -9.92
C ASP A 102 13.10 -8.16 -8.69
N GLN A 103 12.74 -9.43 -8.87
CA GLN A 103 12.24 -10.29 -7.82
C GLN A 103 13.27 -10.58 -6.71
N ALA A 104 14.57 -10.51 -6.99
CA ALA A 104 15.59 -10.77 -5.97
C ALA A 104 15.63 -9.66 -4.93
N THR A 105 15.43 -8.41 -5.36
CA THR A 105 15.28 -7.26 -4.46
C THR A 105 13.96 -7.33 -3.69
N LEU A 106 12.85 -7.66 -4.35
CA LEU A 106 11.54 -7.83 -3.69
C LEU A 106 11.57 -8.88 -2.58
N ARG A 107 12.29 -10.00 -2.78
CA ARG A 107 12.41 -11.07 -1.77
C ARG A 107 13.16 -10.65 -0.51
N LYS A 108 13.96 -9.58 -0.58
CA LYS A 108 14.72 -9.06 0.57
C LYS A 108 13.91 -8.05 1.38
N MET A 109 12.76 -7.59 0.88
CA MET A 109 11.96 -6.59 1.56
C MET A 109 11.40 -7.12 2.88
N SER A 110 11.74 -6.44 3.96
CA SER A 110 11.18 -6.69 5.28
C SER A 110 9.90 -5.89 5.50
N LEU A 111 9.15 -6.22 6.56
CA LEU A 111 7.99 -5.43 6.96
C LEU A 111 8.38 -3.98 7.31
N ASP A 112 9.56 -3.78 7.92
CA ASP A 112 10.03 -2.44 8.29
C ASP A 112 10.34 -1.59 7.05
N ASP A 113 10.91 -2.19 6.00
CA ASP A 113 11.12 -1.52 4.71
C ASP A 113 9.79 -1.11 4.08
N LEU A 114 8.81 -2.02 4.07
CA LEU A 114 7.46 -1.73 3.57
C LEU A 114 6.78 -0.61 4.36
N VAL A 115 6.96 -0.58 5.69
CA VAL A 115 6.45 0.51 6.54
C VAL A 115 7.15 1.83 6.22
N ALA A 116 8.46 1.83 5.98
CA ALA A 116 9.19 3.03 5.59
C ALA A 116 8.68 3.62 4.26
N ILE A 117 8.43 2.76 3.27
CA ILE A 117 7.83 3.14 1.98
C ILE A 117 6.40 3.65 2.20
N ALA A 118 5.58 2.97 3.01
CA ALA A 118 4.21 3.38 3.27
C ALA A 118 4.13 4.75 3.94
N LEU A 119 5.02 5.05 4.89
CA LEU A 119 5.10 6.38 5.50
C LEU A 119 5.51 7.45 4.47
N ALA A 120 6.44 7.13 3.56
CA ALA A 120 6.77 8.03 2.44
C ALA A 120 5.58 8.28 1.51
N VAL A 121 4.82 7.24 1.17
CA VAL A 121 3.58 7.34 0.40
C VAL A 121 2.58 8.26 1.12
N MET A 122 2.35 8.07 2.42
CA MET A 122 1.45 8.93 3.21
C MET A 122 1.89 10.39 3.19
N THR A 123 3.19 10.64 3.37
CA THR A 123 3.75 11.99 3.28
C THR A 123 3.46 12.62 1.91
N LYS A 124 3.74 11.90 0.82
CA LYS A 124 3.54 12.43 -0.54
C LYS A 124 2.08 12.56 -0.94
N VAL A 125 1.19 11.70 -0.47
CA VAL A 125 -0.25 11.87 -0.65
C VAL A 125 -0.71 13.21 -0.08
N LYS A 126 -0.23 13.58 1.12
CA LYS A 126 -0.57 14.84 1.78
C LYS A 126 0.10 16.04 1.12
N GLU A 127 1.39 15.95 0.81
CA GLU A 127 2.15 17.05 0.20
C GLU A 127 1.66 17.40 -1.20
N LEU A 128 1.40 16.39 -2.03
CA LEU A 128 0.93 16.57 -3.41
C LEU A 128 -0.59 16.77 -3.51
N LYS A 129 -1.30 16.72 -2.37
CA LYS A 129 -2.76 16.82 -2.29
C LYS A 129 -3.44 15.85 -3.26
N VAL A 130 -2.97 14.61 -3.27
CA VAL A 130 -3.44 13.58 -4.19
C VAL A 130 -4.94 13.37 -3.99
N THR A 131 -5.70 13.53 -5.09
CA THR A 131 -7.14 13.31 -5.10
C THR A 131 -7.51 11.94 -5.65
N ASP A 132 -8.76 11.55 -5.46
CA ASP A 132 -9.32 10.32 -6.04
C ASP A 132 -9.15 10.24 -7.57
N ASN A 133 -9.18 11.37 -8.29
CA ASN A 133 -8.94 11.40 -9.73
C ASN A 133 -7.47 11.10 -10.07
N ASN A 134 -6.54 11.62 -9.26
CA ASN A 134 -5.12 11.36 -9.42
C ASN A 134 -4.78 9.87 -9.21
N LEU A 135 -5.47 9.20 -8.28
CA LEU A 135 -5.26 7.78 -8.01
C LEU A 135 -5.77 6.85 -9.12
N LYS A 136 -6.71 7.33 -9.95
CA LYS A 136 -7.20 6.61 -11.14
C LYS A 136 -6.35 6.86 -12.38
N ASP A 137 -5.63 7.98 -12.40
CA ASP A 137 -4.78 8.36 -13.51
C ASP A 137 -3.42 7.66 -13.40
N GLU A 138 -3.28 6.58 -14.17
CA GLU A 138 -2.04 5.80 -14.23
C GLU A 138 -0.85 6.65 -14.68
N LYS A 139 -1.07 7.64 -15.56
CA LYS A 139 -0.01 8.55 -16.00
C LYS A 139 0.45 9.45 -14.87
N TYR A 140 -0.47 10.03 -14.10
CA TYR A 140 -0.12 10.80 -12.91
C TYR A 140 0.67 9.96 -11.90
N LEU A 141 0.22 8.71 -11.67
CA LEU A 141 0.91 7.81 -10.75
C LEU A 141 2.35 7.53 -11.18
N GLN A 142 2.56 7.17 -12.45
CA GLN A 142 3.87 6.79 -12.98
C GLN A 142 4.82 7.98 -13.20
N GLU A 143 4.32 9.11 -13.67
CA GLU A 143 5.16 10.26 -14.07
C GLU A 143 5.35 11.28 -12.93
N THR A 144 4.46 11.31 -11.94
CA THR A 144 4.52 12.31 -10.86
C THR A 144 4.60 11.67 -9.49
N PHE A 145 3.66 10.79 -9.13
CA PHE A 145 3.54 10.31 -7.76
C PHE A 145 4.66 9.35 -7.37
N PHE A 146 4.89 8.27 -8.14
CA PHE A 146 5.92 7.28 -7.82
C PHE A 146 7.33 7.91 -7.80
N PRO A 147 7.76 8.70 -8.80
CA PRO A 147 9.06 9.36 -8.75
C PRO A 147 9.22 10.23 -7.49
N ALA A 148 8.21 11.01 -7.12
CA ALA A 148 8.27 11.86 -5.92
C ALA A 148 8.43 11.05 -4.62
N VAL A 149 7.83 9.86 -4.54
CA VAL A 149 7.99 8.96 -3.38
C VAL A 149 9.40 8.35 -3.37
N ILE A 150 9.90 7.92 -4.53
CA ILE A 150 11.23 7.32 -4.69
C ILE A 150 12.32 8.33 -4.33
N ASP A 151 12.23 9.55 -4.85
CA ASP A 151 13.17 10.63 -4.55
C ASP A 151 13.20 10.96 -3.06
N TYR A 152 12.05 10.91 -2.39
CA TYR A 152 11.96 11.13 -0.94
C TYR A 152 12.56 9.98 -0.11
N LEU A 153 12.54 8.75 -0.63
CA LEU A 153 13.20 7.60 -0.01
C LEU A 153 14.72 7.63 -0.22
N ALA A 154 15.20 8.24 -1.32
CA ALA A 154 16.62 8.35 -1.63
C ALA A 154 17.34 9.47 -0.85
N GLN A 155 16.60 10.39 -0.22
CA GLN A 155 17.17 11.49 0.56
C GLN A 155 17.79 10.97 1.87
N PRO A 156 19.01 11.41 2.25
CA PRO A 156 19.59 11.09 3.54
C PRO A 156 18.75 11.71 4.66
N ARG A 157 18.39 10.90 5.67
CA ARG A 157 17.60 11.30 6.84
C ARG A 157 18.46 11.35 8.09
#